data_AF-A0A1U7TMI5-F1
#
_entry.id   AF-A0A1U7TMI5-F1
#
_cell.length_a   1.000
_cell.length_b   1.000
_cell.length_c   1.000
_cell.angle_alpha   90.00
_cell.angle_beta   90.00
_cell.angle_gamma   90.00
#
_symmetry.space_group_name_H-M   'P 1'
#
loop_
_entity.id
_entity.type
_entity.pdbx_description
1 polymer ?
#
loop_
_entity_poly.entity_id
_entity_poly.type
_entity_poly.pdbx_seq_one_letter_code
_entity_poly.pdbx_strand_id
1 'polypeptide(L)'
;MALGVTGSWKDWSFVDKDEKARLQHQVTEDGEFWMSYEDFIYHFTKLEICNLTADALESDKLQTWTVSVNEGRWVRGCSAGGCRNFPDTFWTNPQYRLKLLEEDDDPDDSEVICSFLVALMQKNRRKERKLGANLFTIGFAIYEVPKEMHGNKQHLQKDFFLYNASKARSKTYINMREVSQRFRLPPSEYVIVPSTYEPHQEGEFILRVFSEKRNLSEEVENTISVDRPVPRPGNTDQESEEQQQFRNIFKQIAGDDMEICADELKNVLNTVVNKHKDLKTQGFTLESCRSMIALMDTDGSGRLNLQEFHHLWEKIKAWQKIFKHYDTDHSGTINSYEMRNAVNDAGFHLNSQLYDIITMRYADKHMNIDFDSFICCFVRLEGMFRAFHAFDKDGDGIIKLNVLEWLQLTMYA
;
A
#
# COMPACT_ATOMS: atom_id res chain seq x y z
N MET A 1 -4.42 49.12 1.13
CA MET A 1 -5.35 49.85 2.01
C MET A 1 -5.43 49.03 3.30
N ALA A 2 -4.48 49.27 4.21
CA ALA A 2 -4.39 48.55 5.47
C ALA A 2 -5.45 49.13 6.42
N LEU A 3 -6.47 48.33 6.71
CA LEU A 3 -7.46 48.66 7.73
C LEU A 3 -6.84 48.31 9.08
N GLY A 4 -6.25 49.31 9.76
CA GLY A 4 -5.88 49.19 11.16
C GLY A 4 -7.12 48.81 11.98
N VAL A 5 -6.97 47.80 12.84
CA VAL A 5 -8.03 47.32 13.73
C VAL A 5 -8.45 48.48 14.63
N THR A 6 -9.65 49.02 14.40
CA THR A 6 -10.22 50.13 15.19
C THR A 6 -11.16 49.57 16.25
N GLY A 7 -10.63 48.77 17.18
CA GLY A 7 -11.39 48.16 18.29
C GLY A 7 -10.84 48.58 19.65
N SER A 8 -11.74 49.07 20.52
CA SER A 8 -11.76 49.37 21.97
C SER A 8 -10.48 49.61 22.83
N TRP A 9 -9.27 49.32 22.38
CA TRP A 9 -8.05 49.33 23.19
C TRP A 9 -7.34 50.70 23.19
N LYS A 10 -8.10 51.76 23.49
CA LYS A 10 -7.62 53.16 23.34
C LYS A 10 -6.86 53.74 24.52
N ASP A 11 -6.82 53.09 25.69
CA ASP A 11 -6.33 53.77 26.89
C ASP A 11 -5.20 53.01 27.60
N TRP A 12 -4.06 52.95 26.91
CA TRP A 12 -2.77 52.65 27.54
C TRP A 12 -2.45 53.60 28.70
N SER A 13 -3.15 54.74 28.87
CA SER A 13 -2.91 55.71 29.94
C SER A 13 -2.96 55.10 31.35
N PHE A 14 -3.74 54.03 31.56
CA PHE A 14 -3.85 53.31 32.84
C PHE A 14 -2.75 52.27 33.09
N VAL A 15 -1.94 51.94 32.10
CA VAL A 15 -0.80 51.02 32.24
C VAL A 15 0.43 51.80 32.67
N ASP A 16 1.13 51.30 33.69
CA ASP A 16 2.32 51.96 34.21
C ASP A 16 3.47 52.02 33.17
N LYS A 17 4.37 52.99 33.34
CA LYS A 17 5.48 53.22 32.41
C LYS A 17 6.42 52.03 32.31
N ASP A 18 6.70 51.34 33.40
CA ASP A 18 7.62 50.20 33.42
C ASP A 18 7.03 49.01 32.65
N GLU A 19 5.71 48.81 32.76
CA GLU A 19 5.00 47.73 32.07
C GLU A 19 4.86 48.00 30.56
N LYS A 20 4.66 49.27 30.15
CA LYS A 20 4.71 49.68 28.74
C LYS A 20 6.06 49.43 28.09
N ALA A 21 7.14 49.69 28.83
CA ALA A 21 8.49 49.44 28.36
C ALA A 21 8.75 47.92 28.23
N ARG A 22 8.29 47.12 29.19
CA ARG A 22 8.39 45.65 29.18
C ARG A 22 7.64 45.02 27.98
N LEU A 23 6.44 45.52 27.68
CA LEU A 23 5.60 45.03 26.58
C LEU A 23 6.04 45.55 25.20
N GLN A 24 7.16 46.26 25.08
CA GLN A 24 7.64 46.85 23.83
C GLN A 24 6.55 47.65 23.10
N HIS A 25 5.82 48.49 23.84
CA HIS A 25 4.66 49.26 23.33
C HIS A 25 4.93 50.10 22.06
N GLN A 26 6.19 50.37 21.73
CA GLN A 26 6.56 51.01 20.46
C GLN A 26 6.30 50.03 19.31
N VAL A 27 5.08 50.02 18.80
CA VAL A 27 4.70 49.40 17.54
C VAL A 27 5.61 49.97 16.45
N THR A 28 6.60 49.19 16.03
CA THR A 28 7.64 49.64 15.09
C THR A 28 7.30 49.32 13.63
N GLU A 29 6.36 48.40 13.39
CA GLU A 29 5.98 47.94 12.05
C GLU A 29 4.47 48.03 11.78
N ASP A 30 4.09 48.31 10.53
CA ASP A 30 2.70 48.35 10.07
C ASP A 30 2.11 46.93 10.07
N GLY A 31 1.24 46.63 11.05
CA GLY A 31 0.61 45.32 11.22
C GLY A 31 0.73 44.73 12.63
N GLU A 32 1.57 45.29 13.49
CA GLU A 32 1.63 44.94 14.91
C GLU A 32 0.58 45.72 15.71
N PHE A 33 -0.21 45.02 16.52
CA PHE A 33 -1.19 45.65 17.40
C PHE A 33 -1.43 44.80 18.64
N TRP A 34 -1.90 45.48 19.68
CA TRP A 34 -2.41 44.83 20.88
C TRP A 34 -3.94 44.93 20.88
N MET A 35 -4.59 43.90 21.38
CA MET A 35 -6.04 43.90 21.61
C MET A 35 -6.36 43.18 22.90
N SER A 36 -7.53 43.47 23.46
CA SER A 36 -8.03 42.70 24.59
C SER A 36 -8.29 41.25 24.16
N TYR A 37 -8.21 40.33 25.12
CA TYR A 37 -8.56 38.93 24.87
C TYR A 37 -10.05 38.77 24.49
N GLU A 38 -10.93 39.61 25.04
CA GLU A 38 -12.35 39.63 24.68
C GLU A 38 -12.55 40.01 23.20
N ASP A 39 -11.87 41.06 22.74
CA ASP A 39 -11.87 41.46 21.33
C ASP A 39 -11.26 40.36 20.44
N PHE A 40 -10.21 39.68 20.91
CA PHE A 40 -9.63 38.54 20.19
C PHE A 40 -10.67 37.42 20.01
N ILE A 41 -11.36 37.01 21.07
CA ILE A 41 -12.40 35.98 21.01
C ILE A 41 -13.59 36.42 20.15
N TYR A 42 -13.94 37.71 20.16
CA TYR A 42 -15.02 38.25 19.34
C TYR A 42 -14.67 38.32 17.85
N HIS A 43 -13.44 38.69 17.51
CA HIS A 43 -13.03 38.94 16.13
C HIS A 43 -12.35 37.74 15.42
N PHE A 44 -11.69 36.85 16.16
CA PHE A 44 -10.96 35.72 15.59
C PHE A 44 -11.73 34.42 15.76
N THR A 45 -11.84 33.66 14.66
CA THR A 45 -12.54 32.36 14.65
C THR A 45 -11.59 31.16 14.71
N LYS A 46 -10.28 31.39 14.53
CA LYS A 46 -9.27 30.32 14.45
C LYS A 46 -7.94 30.81 15.00
N LEU A 47 -7.35 30.02 15.90
CA LEU A 47 -5.99 30.17 16.39
C LEU A 47 -5.19 28.94 15.94
N GLU A 48 -4.11 29.17 15.20
CA GLU A 48 -3.17 28.12 14.78
C GLU A 48 -1.84 28.36 15.47
N ILE A 49 -1.39 27.37 16.25
CA ILE A 49 -0.09 27.41 16.95
C ILE A 49 0.76 26.28 16.40
N CYS A 50 1.93 26.62 15.87
CA CYS A 50 2.91 25.65 15.39
C CYS A 50 3.99 25.48 16.47
N ASN A 51 3.90 24.39 17.24
CA ASN A 51 4.94 24.05 18.20
C ASN A 51 6.16 23.49 17.46
N LEU A 52 7.36 23.88 17.91
CA LEU A 52 8.62 23.32 17.41
C LEU A 52 8.87 21.90 17.94
N THR A 53 8.22 21.56 19.05
CA THR A 53 8.23 20.24 19.70
C THR A 53 6.82 19.65 19.73
N ALA A 54 6.69 18.35 19.95
CA ALA A 54 5.38 17.72 20.07
C ALA A 54 4.74 17.91 21.45
N ASP A 55 5.32 18.75 22.32
CA ASP A 55 4.81 19.06 23.67
C ASP A 55 3.45 19.75 23.62
N ALA A 56 2.58 19.44 24.57
CA ALA A 56 1.30 20.15 24.74
C ALA A 56 1.60 21.55 25.27
N LEU A 57 0.89 22.57 24.78
CA LEU A 57 1.03 23.95 25.28
C LEU A 57 0.68 24.06 26.78
N GLU A 58 -0.03 23.08 27.31
CA GLU A 58 -0.47 23.00 28.70
C GLU A 58 0.58 22.36 29.64
N SER A 59 1.65 21.76 29.09
CA SER A 59 2.71 21.14 29.89
C SER A 59 3.87 22.10 30.11
N ASP A 60 4.19 22.36 31.38
CA ASP A 60 5.38 23.14 31.78
C ASP A 60 6.69 22.33 31.68
N LYS A 61 6.61 21.05 31.30
CA LYS A 61 7.77 20.15 31.16
C LYS A 61 8.11 19.92 29.69
N LEU A 62 9.36 20.16 29.33
CA LEU A 62 9.92 19.75 28.03
C LEU A 62 10.08 18.23 28.00
N GLN A 63 9.30 17.53 27.18
CA GLN A 63 9.45 16.10 26.98
C GLN A 63 10.34 15.81 25.76
N THR A 64 11.11 14.73 25.83
CA THR A 64 11.84 14.21 24.66
C THR A 64 10.92 13.34 23.84
N TRP A 65 10.68 13.69 22.58
CA TRP A 65 9.81 12.93 21.70
C TRP A 65 10.60 12.01 20.77
N THR A 66 10.20 10.75 20.69
CA THR A 66 10.63 9.85 19.63
C THR A 66 9.76 10.09 18.40
N VAL A 67 10.39 10.26 17.24
CA VAL A 67 9.66 10.53 15.98
C VAL A 67 9.90 9.40 14.99
N SER A 68 8.82 8.77 14.55
CA SER A 68 8.80 7.93 13.35
C SER A 68 8.24 8.71 12.18
N VAL A 69 8.90 8.63 11.03
CA VAL A 69 8.49 9.28 9.79
C VAL A 69 8.37 8.20 8.72
N ASN A 70 7.18 8.05 8.15
CA ASN A 70 6.90 7.10 7.10
C ASN A 70 6.38 7.85 5.88
N GLU A 71 6.97 7.61 4.71
CA GLU A 71 6.45 8.13 3.44
C GLU A 71 5.56 7.07 2.80
N GLY A 72 4.41 7.49 2.26
CA GLY A 72 3.46 6.58 1.65
C GLY A 72 2.78 7.20 0.43
N ARG A 73 2.01 6.37 -0.27
CA ARG A 73 1.24 6.76 -1.44
C ARG A 73 -0.11 6.07 -1.48
N TRP A 74 -1.11 6.78 -1.99
CA TRP A 74 -2.39 6.24 -2.44
C TRP A 74 -2.31 6.11 -3.95
N VAL A 75 -2.41 4.88 -4.45
CA VAL A 75 -2.40 4.54 -5.88
C VAL A 75 -3.77 4.02 -6.24
N ARG A 76 -4.36 4.58 -7.28
CA ARG A 76 -5.70 4.20 -7.74
C ARG A 76 -5.72 2.71 -8.10
N GLY A 77 -6.71 2.01 -7.57
CA GLY A 77 -6.89 0.59 -7.77
C GLY A 77 -6.06 -0.29 -6.83
N CYS A 78 -4.93 0.19 -6.30
CA CYS A 78 -4.12 -0.57 -5.36
C CYS A 78 -4.38 -0.11 -3.92
N SER A 79 -3.78 1.01 -3.54
CA SER A 79 -3.72 1.50 -2.15
C SER A 79 -4.62 2.71 -1.86
N ALA A 80 -5.31 3.26 -2.87
CA ALA A 80 -6.29 4.35 -2.69
C ALA A 80 -7.66 3.78 -2.29
N GLY A 81 -7.77 3.27 -1.07
CA GLY A 81 -8.93 2.55 -0.58
C GLY A 81 -10.10 3.42 -0.08
N GLY A 82 -9.87 4.72 0.12
CA GLY A 82 -10.87 5.64 0.71
C GLY A 82 -11.07 5.38 2.20
N CYS A 83 -11.98 6.10 2.85
CA CYS A 83 -12.20 6.01 4.29
C CYS A 83 -13.08 4.81 4.69
N ARG A 84 -13.32 4.61 5.99
CA ARG A 84 -14.05 3.45 6.54
C ARG A 84 -15.48 3.29 6.02
N ASN A 85 -16.06 4.33 5.41
CA ASN A 85 -17.36 4.27 4.74
C ASN A 85 -17.36 3.36 3.50
N PHE A 86 -16.18 3.02 2.98
CA PHE A 86 -15.98 2.15 1.82
C PHE A 86 -15.33 0.82 2.27
N PRO A 87 -16.08 -0.08 2.94
CA PRO A 87 -15.52 -1.29 3.53
C PRO A 87 -14.88 -2.24 2.51
N ASP A 88 -15.31 -2.20 1.25
CA ASP A 88 -14.78 -3.06 0.20
C ASP A 88 -13.34 -2.71 -0.20
N THR A 89 -12.93 -1.46 0.02
CA THR A 89 -11.64 -0.94 -0.42
C THR A 89 -10.80 -0.36 0.72
N PHE A 90 -11.40 0.01 1.86
CA PHE A 90 -10.71 0.65 2.99
C PHE A 90 -9.48 -0.14 3.48
N TRP A 91 -9.59 -1.47 3.51
CA TRP A 91 -8.55 -2.36 3.98
C TRP A 91 -7.29 -2.32 3.11
N THR A 92 -7.35 -1.81 1.87
CA THR A 92 -6.18 -1.75 0.96
C THR A 92 -5.32 -0.51 1.15
N ASN A 93 -5.78 0.47 1.93
CA ASN A 93 -4.93 1.62 2.27
C ASN A 93 -3.65 1.14 2.98
N PRO A 94 -2.54 1.90 2.87
CA PRO A 94 -1.31 1.57 3.58
C PRO A 94 -1.54 1.41 5.08
N GLN A 95 -0.86 0.46 5.72
CA GLN A 95 -1.03 0.13 7.13
C GLN A 95 0.30 0.26 7.87
N TYR A 96 0.30 1.03 8.96
CA TYR A 96 1.50 1.28 9.77
C TYR A 96 1.30 0.73 11.18
N ARG A 97 2.18 -0.17 11.62
CA ARG A 97 2.11 -0.71 12.98
C ARG A 97 2.68 0.29 13.95
N LEU A 98 2.01 0.46 15.08
CA LEU A 98 2.45 1.28 16.19
C LEU A 98 2.47 0.42 17.45
N LYS A 99 3.66 0.15 17.97
CA LYS A 99 3.82 -0.55 19.24
C LYS A 99 4.07 0.46 20.36
N LEU A 100 3.14 0.53 21.31
CA LEU A 100 3.24 1.35 22.52
C LEU A 100 3.69 0.43 23.66
N LEU A 101 4.89 0.70 24.21
CA LEU A 101 5.58 -0.21 25.12
C LEU A 101 5.48 0.22 26.59
N GLU A 102 5.74 1.50 26.85
CA GLU A 102 5.92 2.06 28.18
C GLU A 102 4.91 3.18 28.40
N GLU A 103 4.37 3.25 29.62
CA GLU A 103 3.53 4.35 30.08
C GLU A 103 4.32 5.67 30.16
N ASP A 104 3.61 6.79 30.09
CA ASP A 104 4.19 8.12 30.23
C ASP A 104 4.67 8.34 31.68
N ASP A 105 5.71 9.16 31.88
CA ASP A 105 6.24 9.47 33.23
C ASP A 105 5.41 10.59 33.90
N ASP A 106 4.08 10.49 33.88
CA ASP A 106 3.19 11.46 34.53
C ASP A 106 2.72 10.96 35.91
N PRO A 107 3.25 11.52 37.02
CA PRO A 107 2.88 11.07 38.37
C PRO A 107 1.43 11.41 38.76
N ASP A 108 0.74 12.26 38.00
CA ASP A 108 -0.65 12.62 38.24
C ASP A 108 -1.65 11.72 37.48
N ASP A 109 -1.17 10.87 36.58
CA ASP A 109 -2.00 9.88 35.88
C ASP A 109 -2.12 8.57 36.67
N SER A 110 -3.34 8.21 37.04
CA SER A 110 -3.64 6.93 37.68
C SER A 110 -3.77 5.76 36.71
N GLU A 111 -3.75 6.02 35.39
CA GLU A 111 -3.97 5.02 34.34
C GLU A 111 -2.70 4.81 33.50
N VAL A 112 -2.37 3.54 33.24
CA VAL A 112 -1.25 3.12 32.39
C VAL A 112 -1.55 3.50 30.93
N ILE A 113 -1.10 4.69 30.52
CA ILE A 113 -1.41 5.31 29.23
C ILE A 113 -0.14 5.75 28.53
N CYS A 114 -0.13 5.63 27.21
CA CYS A 114 0.91 6.18 26.34
C CYS A 114 0.36 7.36 25.54
N SER A 115 1.06 8.49 25.58
CA SER A 115 0.75 9.70 24.82
C SER A 115 1.52 9.74 23.52
N PHE A 116 0.78 9.97 22.43
CA PHE A 116 1.38 10.10 21.11
C PHE A 116 0.58 11.04 20.21
N LEU A 117 1.26 11.64 19.24
CA LEU A 117 0.67 12.49 18.21
C LEU A 117 0.86 11.84 16.85
N VAL A 118 -0.23 11.71 16.10
CA VAL A 118 -0.21 11.27 14.70
C VAL A 118 -0.45 12.48 13.81
N ALA A 119 0.43 12.70 12.84
CA ALA A 119 0.31 13.76 11.84
C ALA A 119 0.41 13.17 10.43
N LEU A 120 -0.66 13.32 9.66
CA LEU A 120 -0.76 12.89 8.26
C LEU A 120 -0.72 14.11 7.34
N MET A 121 0.29 14.20 6.48
CA MET A 121 0.47 15.30 5.52
C MET A 121 0.41 14.82 4.08
N GLN A 122 -0.40 15.44 3.22
CA GLN A 122 -0.36 15.22 1.77
C GLN A 122 0.77 16.04 1.09
N LYS A 123 1.55 15.39 0.21
CA LYS A 123 2.72 15.97 -0.50
C LYS A 123 2.31 16.61 -1.83
N ASN A 124 3.20 17.44 -2.38
CA ASN A 124 3.24 17.96 -3.76
C ASN A 124 2.02 18.73 -4.32
N ARG A 125 0.91 18.85 -3.59
CA ARG A 125 -0.30 19.57 -4.06
C ARG A 125 -0.12 21.04 -4.37
N ARG A 126 0.83 21.73 -3.73
CA ARG A 126 1.13 23.15 -4.05
C ARG A 126 1.63 23.33 -5.48
N LYS A 127 2.39 22.35 -6.01
CA LYS A 127 2.88 22.37 -7.40
C LYS A 127 1.72 22.21 -8.38
N GLU A 128 0.75 21.38 -8.02
CA GLU A 128 -0.41 21.03 -8.85
C GLU A 128 -1.57 22.02 -8.75
N ARG A 129 -1.55 22.95 -7.78
CA ARG A 129 -2.54 24.05 -7.71
C ARG A 129 -2.58 24.87 -9.01
N LYS A 130 -1.46 25.01 -9.71
CA LYS A 130 -1.40 25.68 -11.03
C LYS A 130 -2.21 24.95 -12.11
N LEU A 131 -2.52 23.67 -11.89
CA LEU A 131 -3.34 22.81 -12.75
C LEU A 131 -4.78 22.66 -12.22
N GLY A 132 -5.17 23.42 -11.18
CA GLY A 132 -6.51 23.37 -10.59
C GLY A 132 -6.71 22.26 -9.55
N ALA A 133 -5.65 21.58 -9.10
CA ALA A 133 -5.78 20.53 -8.09
C ALA A 133 -6.13 21.09 -6.70
N ASN A 134 -7.15 20.51 -6.08
CA ASN A 134 -7.56 20.80 -4.70
C ASN A 134 -6.85 19.87 -3.71
N LEU A 135 -6.78 20.29 -2.45
CA LEU A 135 -6.38 19.40 -1.36
C LEU A 135 -7.43 18.29 -1.21
N PHE A 136 -6.98 17.07 -1.01
CA PHE A 136 -7.88 15.97 -0.67
C PHE A 136 -8.38 16.12 0.75
N THR A 137 -9.61 15.66 0.96
CA THR A 137 -10.15 15.42 2.29
C THR A 137 -9.47 14.18 2.86
N ILE A 138 -8.56 14.35 3.83
CA ILE A 138 -7.72 13.27 4.37
C ILE A 138 -8.01 13.04 5.85
N GLY A 139 -7.68 11.85 6.33
CA GLY A 139 -7.81 11.45 7.73
C GLY A 139 -7.16 10.09 7.97
N PHE A 140 -7.26 9.60 9.20
CA PHE A 140 -6.72 8.29 9.55
C PHE A 140 -7.55 7.63 10.66
N ALA A 141 -7.48 6.31 10.73
CA ALA A 141 -8.09 5.51 11.79
C ALA A 141 -7.03 4.63 12.46
N ILE A 142 -7.22 4.35 13.75
CA ILE A 142 -6.33 3.57 14.59
C ILE A 142 -7.12 2.39 15.16
N TYR A 143 -6.62 1.18 14.92
CA TYR A 143 -7.22 -0.06 15.42
C TYR A 143 -6.23 -0.75 16.36
N GLU A 144 -6.73 -1.35 17.42
CA GLU A 144 -5.94 -2.25 18.27
C GLU A 144 -5.84 -3.61 17.59
N VAL A 145 -4.64 -4.17 17.57
CA VAL A 145 -4.36 -5.49 17.02
C VAL A 145 -4.66 -6.54 18.11
N PRO A 146 -5.47 -7.57 17.82
CA PRO A 146 -5.68 -8.70 18.71
C PRO A 146 -4.36 -9.37 19.10
N LYS A 147 -4.25 -9.84 20.34
CA LYS A 147 -3.02 -10.42 20.89
C LYS A 147 -2.51 -11.62 20.08
N GLU A 148 -3.42 -12.35 19.46
CA GLU A 148 -3.11 -13.51 18.61
C GLU A 148 -2.39 -13.12 17.31
N MET A 149 -2.50 -11.86 16.89
CA MET A 149 -1.90 -11.31 15.68
C MET A 149 -0.71 -10.36 15.98
N HIS A 150 -0.27 -10.28 17.23
CA HIS A 150 0.91 -9.49 17.62
C HIS A 150 2.17 -10.06 16.97
N GLY A 151 3.03 -9.18 16.47
CA GLY A 151 4.23 -9.57 15.73
C GLY A 151 3.97 -10.11 14.31
N ASN A 152 2.72 -10.33 13.90
CA ASN A 152 2.40 -10.62 12.51
C ASN A 152 2.51 -9.33 11.68
N LYS A 153 3.48 -9.31 10.76
CA LYS A 153 3.70 -8.21 9.80
C LYS A 153 2.89 -8.36 8.52
N GLN A 154 1.86 -9.20 8.48
CA GLN A 154 0.98 -9.28 7.33
C GLN A 154 -0.01 -8.11 7.30
N HIS A 155 -0.35 -7.71 6.07
CA HIS A 155 -1.38 -6.73 5.78
C HIS A 155 -2.75 -7.24 6.26
N LEU A 156 -3.44 -6.44 7.08
CA LEU A 156 -4.73 -6.81 7.64
C LEU A 156 -5.80 -6.76 6.54
N GLN A 157 -6.59 -7.84 6.47
CA GLN A 157 -7.59 -8.05 5.42
C GLN A 157 -8.93 -7.39 5.75
N LYS A 158 -9.84 -7.38 4.76
CA LYS A 158 -11.19 -6.80 4.87
C LYS A 158 -11.93 -7.18 6.15
N ASP A 159 -11.96 -8.47 6.47
CA ASP A 159 -12.70 -9.01 7.62
C ASP A 159 -12.23 -8.41 8.95
N PHE A 160 -10.93 -8.14 9.10
CA PHE A 160 -10.41 -7.48 10.29
C PHE A 160 -11.14 -6.15 10.54
N PHE A 161 -11.25 -5.29 9.53
CA PHE A 161 -11.87 -3.98 9.67
C PHE A 161 -13.41 -4.02 9.71
N LEU A 162 -14.02 -5.12 9.29
CA LEU A 162 -15.46 -5.37 9.44
C LEU A 162 -15.83 -5.74 10.87
N TYR A 163 -15.02 -6.59 11.51
CA TYR A 163 -15.32 -7.12 12.85
C TYR A 163 -14.66 -6.35 14.00
N ASN A 164 -13.69 -5.47 13.73
CA ASN A 164 -13.03 -4.66 14.74
C ASN A 164 -13.40 -3.17 14.60
N ALA A 165 -13.73 -2.53 15.73
CA ALA A 165 -13.98 -1.10 15.78
C ALA A 165 -12.67 -0.32 15.94
N SER A 166 -12.60 0.88 15.35
CA SER A 166 -11.46 1.78 15.56
C SER A 166 -11.41 2.23 17.02
N LYS A 167 -10.25 2.11 17.67
CA LYS A 167 -10.03 2.63 19.02
C LYS A 167 -9.88 4.14 19.05
N ALA A 168 -9.26 4.69 18.00
CA ALA A 168 -9.11 6.12 17.82
C ALA A 168 -9.13 6.46 16.32
N ARG A 169 -9.36 7.72 16.01
CA ARG A 169 -9.35 8.25 14.64
C ARG A 169 -9.17 9.76 14.65
N SER A 170 -8.76 10.32 13.51
CA SER A 170 -8.81 11.77 13.33
C SER A 170 -10.25 12.28 13.53
N LYS A 171 -10.44 13.37 14.28
CA LYS A 171 -11.75 13.96 14.61
C LYS A 171 -12.66 14.13 13.39
N THR A 172 -12.09 14.63 12.30
CA THR A 172 -12.78 14.85 11.03
C THR A 172 -11.85 14.58 9.87
N TYR A 173 -12.40 14.02 8.79
CA TYR A 173 -11.75 14.07 7.49
C TYR A 173 -11.87 15.49 6.97
N ILE A 174 -10.74 16.13 6.66
CA ILE A 174 -10.70 17.55 6.31
C ILE A 174 -9.73 17.81 5.16
N ASN A 175 -10.08 18.77 4.31
CA ASN A 175 -9.32 19.18 3.14
C ASN A 175 -8.17 20.13 3.48
N MET A 176 -7.37 19.77 4.47
CA MET A 176 -6.15 20.48 4.87
C MET A 176 -4.90 19.75 4.41
N ARG A 177 -3.79 20.48 4.31
CA ARG A 177 -2.50 19.90 3.92
C ARG A 177 -2.04 18.84 4.94
N GLU A 178 -2.32 19.06 6.21
CA GLU A 178 -1.99 18.16 7.29
C GLU A 178 -3.18 18.02 8.24
N VAL A 179 -3.38 16.80 8.75
CA VAL A 179 -4.29 16.49 9.84
C VAL A 179 -3.45 15.87 10.95
N SER A 180 -3.40 16.53 12.10
CA SER A 180 -2.68 16.05 13.27
C SER A 180 -3.58 15.98 14.49
N GLN A 181 -3.36 14.98 15.34
CA GLN A 181 -4.12 14.80 16.56
C GLN A 181 -3.30 14.04 17.62
N ARG A 182 -3.47 14.47 18.87
CA ARG A 182 -2.93 13.79 20.06
C ARG A 182 -3.88 12.69 20.52
N PHE A 183 -3.32 11.58 20.95
CA PHE A 183 -4.03 10.42 21.47
C PHE A 183 -3.37 9.93 22.75
N ARG A 184 -4.19 9.28 23.57
CA ARG A 184 -3.84 8.64 24.82
C ARG A 184 -4.46 7.25 24.76
N LEU A 185 -3.64 6.20 24.65
CA LEU A 185 -4.08 4.81 24.53
C LEU A 185 -3.23 3.91 25.43
N PRO A 186 -3.76 2.78 25.93
CA PRO A 186 -2.99 1.86 26.76
C PRO A 186 -1.87 1.17 25.97
N PRO A 187 -0.80 0.67 26.63
CA PRO A 187 0.25 -0.11 25.98
C PRO A 187 -0.32 -1.33 25.25
N SER A 188 -0.13 -1.38 23.93
CA SER A 188 -0.57 -2.46 23.05
C SER A 188 0.06 -2.29 21.67
N GLU A 189 -0.30 -3.18 20.75
CA GLU A 189 0.03 -3.06 19.33
C GLU A 189 -1.18 -2.51 18.56
N TYR A 190 -0.96 -1.47 17.78
CA TYR A 190 -1.97 -0.77 17.01
C TYR A 190 -1.60 -0.75 15.53
N VAL A 191 -2.59 -0.50 14.68
CA VAL A 191 -2.40 -0.20 13.26
C VAL A 191 -3.04 1.14 12.92
N ILE A 192 -2.27 2.00 12.26
CA ILE A 192 -2.72 3.29 11.74
C ILE A 192 -2.99 3.12 10.23
N VAL A 193 -4.20 3.49 9.81
CA VAL A 193 -4.63 3.44 8.41
C VAL A 193 -4.88 4.87 7.92
N PRO A 194 -3.90 5.53 7.28
CA PRO A 194 -4.09 6.81 6.61
C PRO A 194 -4.84 6.64 5.29
N SER A 195 -5.86 7.45 5.06
CA SER A 195 -6.65 7.40 3.83
C SER A 195 -7.18 8.76 3.40
N THR A 196 -7.52 8.86 2.12
CA THR A 196 -8.42 9.89 1.61
C THR A 196 -9.86 9.57 1.98
N TYR A 197 -10.76 10.55 1.91
CA TYR A 197 -12.17 10.33 2.19
C TYR A 197 -12.80 9.41 1.14
N GLU A 198 -12.65 9.78 -0.14
CA GLU A 198 -13.12 9.00 -1.29
C GLU A 198 -12.04 7.99 -1.74
N PRO A 199 -12.43 6.82 -2.25
CA PRO A 199 -11.50 5.87 -2.88
C PRO A 199 -10.93 6.44 -4.19
N HIS A 200 -9.89 5.78 -4.70
CA HIS A 200 -9.27 6.08 -6.01
C HIS A 200 -8.60 7.46 -6.14
N GLN A 201 -8.45 8.21 -5.05
CA GLN A 201 -7.72 9.47 -5.03
C GLN A 201 -6.21 9.23 -4.94
N GLU A 202 -5.49 9.53 -6.02
CA GLU A 202 -4.05 9.31 -6.10
C GLU A 202 -3.25 10.43 -5.45
N GLY A 203 -2.32 10.11 -4.55
CA GLY A 203 -1.45 11.11 -3.94
C GLY A 203 -0.39 10.52 -3.03
N GLU A 204 0.67 11.28 -2.79
CA GLU A 204 1.70 10.92 -1.82
C GLU A 204 1.42 11.58 -0.46
N PHE A 205 1.87 10.95 0.62
CA PHE A 205 1.74 11.47 1.97
C PHE A 205 2.97 11.17 2.84
N ILE A 206 3.05 11.87 3.97
CA ILE A 206 3.98 11.61 5.07
C ILE A 206 3.13 11.37 6.32
N LEU A 207 3.34 10.21 6.96
CA LEU A 207 2.79 9.89 8.27
C LEU A 207 3.88 10.04 9.31
N ARG A 208 3.66 10.90 10.31
CA ARG A 208 4.57 11.11 11.43
C ARG A 208 3.90 10.69 12.72
N VAL A 209 4.60 9.91 13.52
CA VAL A 209 4.16 9.51 14.86
C VAL A 209 5.18 10.00 15.86
N PHE A 210 4.74 10.87 16.77
CA PHE A 210 5.54 11.38 17.88
C PHE A 210 5.07 10.66 19.14
N SER A 211 5.94 10.00 19.87
CA SER A 211 5.62 9.39 21.18
C SER A 211 6.59 9.87 22.24
N GLU A 212 6.10 9.99 23.48
CA GLU A 212 6.93 10.40 24.62
C GLU A 212 8.00 9.34 24.94
N LYS A 213 7.61 8.07 24.92
CA LYS A 213 8.51 6.92 25.07
C LYS A 213 8.90 6.31 23.73
N ARG A 214 9.94 5.48 23.73
CA ARG A 214 10.38 4.77 22.53
C ARG A 214 9.26 3.88 22.01
N ASN A 215 8.81 4.14 20.79
CA ASN A 215 7.88 3.30 20.07
C ASN A 215 8.60 2.57 18.93
N LEU A 216 8.02 1.46 18.47
CA LEU A 216 8.38 0.83 17.21
C LEU A 216 7.25 1.11 16.23
N SER A 217 7.53 1.94 15.23
CA SER A 217 6.65 2.15 14.10
C SER A 217 7.34 1.62 12.85
N GLU A 218 6.79 0.55 12.30
CA GLU A 218 7.30 -0.11 11.09
C GLU A 218 6.18 -0.21 10.06
N GLU A 219 6.55 -0.07 8.79
CA GLU A 219 5.65 -0.40 7.69
C GLU A 219 5.40 -1.91 7.69
N VAL A 220 4.13 -2.29 7.62
CA VAL A 220 3.69 -3.70 7.69
C VAL A 220 4.29 -4.50 6.53
N GLU A 221 4.40 -3.90 5.36
CA GLU A 221 4.56 -4.62 4.10
C GLU A 221 6.03 -4.83 3.64
N ASN A 222 6.91 -5.37 4.48
CA ASN A 222 8.33 -5.55 4.09
C ASN A 222 8.76 -6.98 3.74
N THR A 223 7.87 -7.97 3.76
CA THR A 223 8.25 -9.36 3.43
C THR A 223 7.80 -9.72 2.02
N ILE A 224 8.78 -9.95 1.14
CA ILE A 224 8.56 -10.51 -0.19
C ILE A 224 8.92 -11.99 -0.14
N SER A 225 7.96 -12.88 -0.43
CA SER A 225 8.21 -14.31 -0.47
C SER A 225 7.27 -15.02 -1.44
N VAL A 226 7.66 -16.21 -1.86
CA VAL A 226 6.79 -17.14 -2.59
C VAL A 226 6.73 -18.45 -1.84
N ASP A 227 5.53 -18.96 -1.62
CA ASP A 227 5.33 -20.26 -1.00
C ASP A 227 5.93 -21.34 -1.90
N ARG A 228 6.92 -22.06 -1.37
CA ARG A 228 7.50 -23.18 -2.09
C ARG A 228 6.49 -24.33 -2.05
N PRO A 229 6.05 -24.85 -3.22
CA PRO A 229 5.21 -26.04 -3.20
C PRO A 229 5.96 -27.16 -2.50
N VAL A 230 5.35 -27.73 -1.45
CA VAL A 230 5.88 -28.91 -0.78
C VAL A 230 5.93 -30.03 -1.83
N PRO A 231 7.10 -30.63 -2.11
CA PRO A 231 7.18 -31.76 -3.03
C PRO A 231 6.23 -32.84 -2.51
N ARG A 232 5.17 -33.14 -3.26
CA ARG A 232 4.36 -34.32 -2.97
C ARG A 232 5.30 -35.52 -3.15
N PRO A 233 5.45 -36.42 -2.17
CA PRO A 233 6.23 -37.63 -2.35
C PRO A 233 5.65 -38.40 -3.54
N GLY A 234 6.41 -38.44 -4.63
CA GLY A 234 6.04 -39.14 -5.85
C GLY A 234 6.10 -40.63 -5.59
N ASN A 235 4.94 -41.26 -5.46
CA ASN A 235 4.78 -42.69 -5.60
C ASN A 235 3.85 -42.93 -6.79
N THR A 236 4.43 -43.32 -7.93
CA THR A 236 4.07 -44.51 -8.74
C THR A 236 4.72 -44.38 -10.13
N ASP A 237 5.51 -45.39 -10.52
CA ASP A 237 6.11 -45.56 -11.86
C ASP A 237 5.07 -45.90 -12.96
N GLN A 238 3.82 -45.48 -12.80
CA GLN A 238 2.76 -45.67 -13.78
C GLN A 238 2.33 -44.32 -14.33
N GLU A 239 2.52 -44.14 -15.64
CA GLU A 239 2.04 -42.98 -16.38
C GLU A 239 0.49 -42.97 -16.26
N SER A 240 -0.06 -41.95 -15.60
CA SER A 240 -1.51 -41.88 -15.39
C SER A 240 -2.23 -41.68 -16.72
N GLU A 241 -3.49 -42.10 -16.83
CA GLU A 241 -4.30 -41.85 -18.03
C GLU A 241 -4.34 -40.36 -18.41
N GLU A 242 -4.28 -39.46 -17.43
CA GLU A 242 -4.23 -38.01 -17.65
C GLU A 242 -2.89 -37.57 -18.27
N GLN A 243 -1.78 -38.18 -17.86
CA GLN A 243 -0.45 -37.90 -18.44
C GLN A 243 -0.38 -38.39 -19.89
N GLN A 244 -0.97 -39.55 -20.19
CA GLN A 244 -1.04 -40.09 -21.55
C GLN A 244 -1.92 -39.21 -22.45
N GLN A 245 -3.07 -38.76 -21.96
CA GLN A 245 -3.93 -37.80 -22.66
C GLN A 245 -3.22 -36.48 -22.93
N PHE A 246 -2.49 -35.96 -21.94
CA PHE A 246 -1.72 -34.72 -22.09
C PHE A 246 -0.60 -34.86 -23.12
N ARG A 247 0.13 -35.99 -23.15
CA ARG A 247 1.13 -36.27 -24.18
C ARG A 247 0.53 -36.30 -25.58
N ASN A 248 -0.68 -36.84 -25.74
CA ASN A 248 -1.36 -36.85 -27.03
C ASN A 248 -1.74 -35.43 -27.47
N ILE A 249 -2.21 -34.60 -26.53
CA ILE A 249 -2.49 -33.18 -26.79
C ILE A 249 -1.20 -32.43 -27.17
N PHE A 250 -0.12 -32.64 -26.44
CA PHE A 250 1.19 -32.06 -26.74
C PHE A 250 1.65 -32.40 -28.16
N LYS A 251 1.60 -33.68 -28.54
CA LYS A 251 1.97 -34.12 -29.90
C LYS A 251 1.13 -33.48 -30.99
N GLN A 252 -0.16 -33.27 -30.75
CA GLN A 252 -1.03 -32.58 -31.70
C GLN A 252 -0.69 -31.10 -31.87
N ILE A 253 -0.12 -30.48 -30.84
CA ILE A 253 0.23 -29.05 -30.84
C ILE A 253 1.64 -28.82 -31.40
N ALA A 254 2.62 -29.60 -30.93
CA ALA A 254 4.02 -29.48 -31.32
C ALA A 254 4.32 -30.07 -32.71
N GLY A 255 3.47 -30.96 -33.24
CA GLY A 255 3.73 -31.59 -34.53
C GLY A 255 5.01 -32.45 -34.51
N ASP A 256 5.78 -32.38 -35.61
CA ASP A 256 6.90 -33.29 -35.86
C ASP A 256 8.20 -32.91 -35.11
N ASP A 257 8.36 -31.64 -34.74
CA ASP A 257 9.57 -31.16 -34.04
C ASP A 257 9.54 -31.45 -32.52
N MET A 258 8.37 -31.83 -31.99
CA MET A 258 8.14 -32.15 -30.58
C MET A 258 8.50 -31.00 -29.62
N GLU A 259 8.45 -29.75 -30.10
CA GLU A 259 8.71 -28.54 -29.34
C GLU A 259 7.67 -27.44 -29.66
N ILE A 260 7.05 -26.86 -28.64
CA ILE A 260 6.00 -25.85 -28.86
C ILE A 260 6.62 -24.46 -29.04
N CYS A 261 6.35 -23.81 -30.17
CA CYS A 261 6.73 -22.43 -30.44
C CYS A 261 5.65 -21.42 -29.98
N ALA A 262 5.98 -20.12 -30.03
CA ALA A 262 5.08 -19.06 -29.57
C ALA A 262 3.74 -19.00 -30.32
N ASP A 263 3.73 -19.28 -31.63
CA ASP A 263 2.50 -19.30 -32.44
C ASP A 263 1.60 -20.49 -32.08
N GLU A 264 2.19 -21.66 -31.84
CA GLU A 264 1.47 -22.86 -31.39
C GLU A 264 0.90 -22.68 -30.00
N LEU A 265 1.69 -22.13 -29.06
CA LEU A 265 1.24 -21.80 -27.71
C LEU A 265 0.07 -20.80 -27.74
N LYS A 266 0.17 -19.77 -28.58
CA LYS A 266 -0.91 -18.78 -28.78
C LYS A 266 -2.18 -19.45 -29.27
N ASN A 267 -2.08 -20.33 -30.27
CA ASN A 267 -3.22 -20.99 -30.86
C ASN A 267 -3.94 -21.91 -29.87
N VAL A 268 -3.18 -22.72 -29.09
CA VAL A 268 -3.80 -23.60 -28.08
C VAL A 268 -4.45 -22.79 -26.96
N LEU A 269 -3.75 -21.80 -26.40
CA LEU A 269 -4.28 -21.00 -25.29
C LEU A 269 -5.55 -20.24 -25.70
N ASN A 270 -5.55 -19.62 -26.88
CA ASN A 270 -6.73 -18.92 -27.39
C ASN A 270 -7.87 -19.87 -27.75
N THR A 271 -7.59 -21.08 -28.22
CA THR A 271 -8.63 -22.10 -28.42
C THR A 271 -9.30 -22.49 -27.12
N VAL A 272 -8.54 -22.59 -26.02
CA VAL A 272 -9.09 -22.90 -24.70
C VAL A 272 -9.88 -21.73 -24.12
N VAL A 273 -9.32 -20.52 -24.17
CA VAL A 273 -9.99 -19.30 -23.71
C VAL A 273 -11.31 -19.09 -24.45
N ASN A 274 -11.35 -19.28 -25.78
CA ASN A 274 -12.58 -19.12 -26.57
C ASN A 274 -13.69 -20.13 -26.23
N LYS A 275 -13.35 -21.27 -25.60
CA LYS A 275 -14.36 -22.21 -25.07
C LYS A 275 -15.00 -21.70 -23.77
N HIS A 276 -14.30 -20.83 -23.04
CA HIS A 276 -14.76 -20.22 -21.79
C HIS A 276 -15.35 -18.84 -22.06
N LYS A 277 -16.63 -18.82 -22.49
CA LYS A 277 -17.36 -17.56 -22.77
C LYS A 277 -17.56 -16.66 -21.55
N ASP A 278 -17.31 -17.19 -20.36
CA ASP A 278 -17.29 -16.49 -19.08
C ASP A 278 -16.06 -15.58 -18.91
N LEU A 279 -14.98 -15.79 -19.68
CA LEU A 279 -13.78 -14.97 -19.61
C LEU A 279 -13.86 -13.79 -20.60
N LYS A 280 -13.60 -12.58 -20.11
CA LYS A 280 -13.60 -11.37 -20.92
C LYS A 280 -12.17 -11.00 -21.26
N THR A 281 -11.72 -11.40 -22.45
CA THR A 281 -10.32 -11.25 -22.89
C THR A 281 -10.23 -11.09 -24.40
N GLN A 282 -9.18 -10.41 -24.87
CA GLN A 282 -8.86 -10.31 -26.30
C GLN A 282 -8.05 -11.53 -26.80
N GLY A 283 -7.74 -12.47 -25.90
CA GLY A 283 -6.86 -13.58 -26.13
C GLY A 283 -5.38 -13.23 -25.94
N PHE A 284 -4.56 -14.25 -25.77
CA PHE A 284 -3.12 -14.13 -25.65
C PHE A 284 -2.51 -13.59 -26.95
N THR A 285 -1.69 -12.55 -26.79
CA THR A 285 -0.89 -12.00 -27.89
C THR A 285 0.32 -12.89 -28.19
N LEU A 286 0.92 -12.72 -29.37
CA LEU A 286 2.14 -13.45 -29.70
C LEU A 286 3.29 -13.11 -28.73
N GLU A 287 3.35 -11.84 -28.29
CA GLU A 287 4.36 -11.38 -27.35
C GLU A 287 4.16 -11.94 -25.95
N SER A 288 2.90 -12.04 -25.50
CA SER A 288 2.53 -12.73 -24.27
C SER A 288 3.06 -14.16 -24.26
N CYS A 289 2.86 -14.89 -25.36
CA CYS A 289 3.33 -16.27 -25.50
C CYS A 289 4.86 -16.35 -25.57
N ARG A 290 5.55 -15.42 -26.26
CA ARG A 290 7.02 -15.37 -26.26
C ARG A 290 7.60 -15.16 -24.85
N SER A 291 7.05 -14.21 -24.10
CA SER A 291 7.50 -13.96 -22.72
C SER A 291 7.23 -15.18 -21.83
N MET A 292 6.06 -15.84 -21.97
CA MET A 292 5.79 -17.08 -21.23
C MET A 292 6.79 -18.19 -21.54
N ILE A 293 7.16 -18.36 -22.81
CA ILE A 293 8.17 -19.36 -23.21
C ILE A 293 9.50 -19.01 -22.56
N ALA A 294 9.98 -17.77 -22.71
CA ALA A 294 11.28 -17.37 -22.18
C ALA A 294 11.41 -17.52 -20.65
N LEU A 295 10.30 -17.41 -19.91
CA LEU A 295 10.26 -17.60 -18.45
C LEU A 295 10.19 -19.07 -18.02
N MET A 296 9.80 -19.97 -18.93
CA MET A 296 9.62 -21.40 -18.67
C MET A 296 10.71 -22.27 -19.31
N ASP A 297 11.34 -21.77 -20.36
CA ASP A 297 12.45 -22.35 -21.12
C ASP A 297 13.70 -22.45 -20.24
N THR A 298 13.93 -23.65 -19.71
CA THR A 298 15.06 -23.95 -18.83
C THR A 298 16.27 -24.46 -19.60
N ASP A 299 16.07 -24.99 -20.80
CA ASP A 299 17.12 -25.53 -21.65
C ASP A 299 17.70 -24.50 -22.64
N GLY A 300 17.07 -23.33 -22.76
CA GLY A 300 17.49 -22.22 -23.62
C GLY A 300 17.19 -22.47 -25.10
N SER A 301 16.26 -23.38 -25.41
CA SER A 301 15.87 -23.73 -26.78
C SER A 301 15.08 -22.61 -27.49
N GLY A 302 14.49 -21.69 -26.73
CA GLY A 302 13.53 -20.70 -27.22
C GLY A 302 12.16 -21.31 -27.56
N ARG A 303 11.91 -22.56 -27.15
CA ARG A 303 10.68 -23.32 -27.34
C ARG A 303 10.31 -24.05 -26.03
N LEU A 304 9.17 -24.73 -26.00
CA LEU A 304 8.78 -25.53 -24.84
C LEU A 304 8.83 -27.01 -25.18
N ASN A 305 9.65 -27.75 -24.43
CA ASN A 305 9.60 -29.20 -24.44
C ASN A 305 8.38 -29.71 -23.64
N LEU A 306 8.13 -31.03 -23.67
CA LEU A 306 6.97 -31.63 -23.01
C LEU A 306 6.90 -31.32 -21.50
N GLN A 307 8.03 -31.33 -20.80
CA GLN A 307 8.06 -31.13 -19.35
C GLN A 307 7.76 -29.68 -18.99
N GLU A 308 8.35 -28.73 -19.73
CA GLU A 308 8.14 -27.30 -19.55
C GLU A 308 6.70 -26.91 -19.89
N PHE A 309 6.15 -27.41 -21.00
CA PHE A 309 4.76 -27.18 -21.35
C PHE A 309 3.79 -27.80 -20.33
N HIS A 310 4.06 -29.01 -19.84
CA HIS A 310 3.26 -29.63 -18.78
C HIS A 310 3.26 -28.77 -17.51
N HIS A 311 4.43 -28.28 -17.09
CA HIS A 311 4.55 -27.41 -15.93
C HIS A 311 3.76 -26.11 -16.11
N LEU A 312 3.96 -25.40 -17.22
CA LEU A 312 3.22 -24.18 -17.55
C LEU A 312 1.70 -24.43 -17.57
N TRP A 313 1.26 -25.54 -18.17
CA TRP A 313 -0.16 -25.87 -18.29
C TRP A 313 -0.84 -26.10 -16.94
N GLU A 314 -0.19 -26.84 -16.04
CA GLU A 314 -0.72 -27.07 -14.69
C GLU A 314 -0.79 -25.78 -13.87
N LYS A 315 0.18 -24.87 -14.06
CA LYS A 315 0.15 -23.52 -13.46
C LYS A 315 -1.00 -22.68 -14.00
N ILE A 316 -1.18 -22.63 -15.31
CA ILE A 316 -2.29 -21.91 -15.94
C ILE A 316 -3.65 -22.44 -15.44
N LYS A 317 -3.82 -23.76 -15.32
CA LYS A 317 -5.04 -24.35 -14.75
C LYS A 317 -5.25 -23.96 -13.29
N ALA A 318 -4.21 -23.97 -12.47
CA ALA A 318 -4.30 -23.59 -11.07
C ALA A 318 -4.71 -22.12 -10.94
N TRP A 319 -4.04 -21.23 -11.66
CA TRP A 319 -4.35 -19.80 -11.66
C TRP A 319 -5.71 -19.49 -12.30
N GLN A 320 -6.17 -20.28 -13.28
CA GLN A 320 -7.53 -20.16 -13.81
C GLN A 320 -8.59 -20.40 -12.73
N LYS A 321 -8.37 -21.37 -11.83
CA LYS A 321 -9.29 -21.60 -10.70
C LYS A 321 -9.31 -20.42 -9.74
N ILE A 322 -8.14 -19.85 -9.44
CA ILE A 322 -8.00 -18.66 -8.60
C ILE A 322 -8.72 -17.46 -9.24
N PHE A 323 -8.50 -17.21 -10.52
CA PHE A 323 -9.18 -16.13 -11.26
C PHE A 323 -10.70 -16.26 -11.14
N LYS A 324 -11.25 -17.44 -11.40
CA LYS A 324 -12.69 -17.70 -11.28
C LYS A 324 -13.22 -17.62 -9.86
N HIS A 325 -12.39 -17.87 -8.86
CA HIS A 325 -12.77 -17.73 -7.46
C HIS A 325 -12.95 -16.26 -7.07
N TYR A 326 -12.07 -15.39 -7.58
CA TYR A 326 -12.09 -13.95 -7.27
C TYR A 326 -12.94 -13.10 -8.22
N ASP A 327 -13.28 -13.59 -9.42
CA ASP A 327 -14.29 -13.00 -10.32
C ASP A 327 -15.73 -13.26 -9.79
N THR A 328 -16.01 -12.72 -8.60
CA THR A 328 -17.24 -12.96 -7.85
C THR A 328 -18.48 -12.34 -8.50
N ASP A 329 -18.29 -11.26 -9.25
CA ASP A 329 -19.35 -10.59 -10.00
C ASP A 329 -19.55 -11.19 -11.40
N HIS A 330 -18.74 -12.20 -11.76
CA HIS A 330 -18.74 -12.84 -13.08
C HIS A 330 -18.62 -11.84 -14.22
N SER A 331 -17.87 -10.75 -13.99
CA SER A 331 -17.59 -9.74 -14.99
C SER A 331 -16.62 -10.26 -16.07
N GLY A 332 -15.94 -11.38 -15.79
CA GLY A 332 -14.90 -11.96 -16.63
C GLY A 332 -13.57 -11.21 -16.51
N THR A 333 -13.45 -10.33 -15.52
CA THR A 333 -12.28 -9.53 -15.17
C THR A 333 -12.13 -9.52 -13.65
N ILE A 334 -10.92 -9.36 -13.14
CA ILE A 334 -10.72 -9.10 -11.71
C ILE A 334 -10.32 -7.64 -11.52
N ASN A 335 -10.89 -6.97 -10.53
CA ASN A 335 -10.43 -5.64 -10.18
C ASN A 335 -9.07 -5.70 -9.46
N SER A 336 -8.38 -4.57 -9.42
CA SER A 336 -7.06 -4.45 -8.80
C SER A 336 -7.02 -4.77 -7.29
N TYR A 337 -8.15 -4.71 -6.58
CA TYR A 337 -8.23 -5.13 -5.18
C TYR A 337 -8.35 -6.65 -5.04
N GLU A 338 -9.13 -7.30 -5.91
CA GLU A 338 -9.21 -8.76 -6.03
C GLU A 338 -7.86 -9.37 -6.44
N MET A 339 -7.11 -8.67 -7.30
CA MET A 339 -5.76 -9.07 -7.68
C MET A 339 -4.84 -9.28 -6.49
N ARG A 340 -4.92 -8.41 -5.46
CA ARG A 340 -4.11 -8.56 -4.24
C ARG A 340 -4.41 -9.88 -3.51
N ASN A 341 -5.68 -10.26 -3.46
CA ASN A 341 -6.08 -11.54 -2.84
C ASN A 341 -5.68 -12.73 -3.70
N ALA A 342 -5.87 -12.65 -5.02
CA ALA A 342 -5.49 -13.69 -5.97
C ALA A 342 -3.97 -13.98 -5.96
N VAL A 343 -3.14 -12.94 -5.85
CA VAL A 343 -1.68 -13.07 -5.76
C VAL A 343 -1.27 -13.77 -4.45
N ASN A 344 -1.88 -13.39 -3.32
CA ASN A 344 -1.64 -14.07 -2.04
C ASN A 344 -2.12 -15.54 -2.05
N ASP A 345 -3.31 -15.83 -2.61
CA ASP A 345 -3.86 -17.20 -2.70
C ASP A 345 -3.02 -18.11 -3.61
N ALA A 346 -2.34 -17.52 -4.60
CA ALA A 346 -1.36 -18.23 -5.41
C ALA A 346 -0.01 -18.44 -4.72
N GLY A 347 0.14 -17.98 -3.47
CA GLY A 347 1.34 -18.14 -2.64
C GLY A 347 2.37 -17.03 -2.80
N PHE A 348 2.06 -15.95 -3.53
CA PHE A 348 2.97 -14.81 -3.66
C PHE A 348 2.65 -13.75 -2.60
N HIS A 349 3.61 -13.48 -1.72
CA HIS A 349 3.51 -12.45 -0.71
C HIS A 349 4.35 -11.26 -1.17
N LEU A 350 3.69 -10.19 -1.60
CA LEU A 350 4.34 -8.99 -2.16
C LEU A 350 4.10 -7.77 -1.27
N ASN A 351 4.97 -6.77 -1.39
CA ASN A 351 4.75 -5.45 -0.76
C ASN A 351 3.86 -4.53 -1.62
N SER A 352 3.38 -3.41 -1.07
CA SER A 352 2.57 -2.43 -1.83
C SER A 352 3.23 -1.94 -3.10
N GLN A 353 4.54 -1.69 -3.07
CA GLN A 353 5.27 -1.19 -4.23
C GLN A 353 5.17 -2.15 -5.42
N LEU A 354 5.25 -3.46 -5.18
CA LEU A 354 5.07 -4.47 -6.22
C LEU A 354 3.61 -4.57 -6.68
N TYR A 355 2.63 -4.45 -5.78
CA TYR A 355 1.22 -4.38 -6.17
C TYR A 355 0.90 -3.15 -7.03
N ASP A 356 1.54 -2.01 -6.75
CA ASP A 356 1.43 -0.80 -7.56
C ASP A 356 1.99 -1.04 -8.98
N ILE A 357 3.14 -1.70 -9.09
CA ILE A 357 3.75 -2.07 -10.39
C ILE A 357 2.84 -3.01 -11.17
N ILE A 358 2.29 -4.04 -10.50
CA ILE A 358 1.36 -4.99 -11.12
C ILE A 358 0.13 -4.26 -11.66
N THR A 359 -0.49 -3.41 -10.83
CA THR A 359 -1.68 -2.65 -11.23
C THR A 359 -1.35 -1.72 -12.41
N MET A 360 -0.24 -0.98 -12.34
CA MET A 360 0.17 -0.06 -13.40
C MET A 360 0.47 -0.76 -14.74
N ARG A 361 0.99 -1.98 -14.69
CA ARG A 361 1.44 -2.71 -15.89
C ARG A 361 0.33 -3.52 -16.55
N TYR A 362 -0.56 -4.12 -15.74
CA TYR A 362 -1.50 -5.15 -16.17
C TYR A 362 -2.98 -4.75 -16.05
N ALA A 363 -3.32 -3.70 -15.29
CA ALA A 363 -4.70 -3.22 -15.21
C ALA A 363 -5.04 -2.25 -16.34
N ASP A 364 -6.29 -2.27 -16.77
CA ASP A 364 -6.83 -1.37 -17.77
C ASP A 364 -7.16 0.02 -17.17
N LYS A 365 -7.72 0.91 -18.00
CA LYS A 365 -8.15 2.26 -17.59
C LYS A 365 -9.23 2.27 -16.50
N HIS A 366 -9.91 1.15 -16.29
CA HIS A 366 -10.94 0.95 -15.29
C HIS A 366 -10.41 0.22 -14.03
N MET A 367 -9.12 -0.06 -13.96
CA MET A 367 -8.47 -0.86 -12.90
C MET A 367 -8.93 -2.32 -12.87
N ASN A 368 -9.30 -2.86 -14.03
CA ASN A 368 -9.63 -4.26 -14.22
C ASN A 368 -8.51 -4.97 -14.96
N ILE A 369 -8.27 -6.23 -14.58
CA ILE A 369 -7.28 -7.11 -15.18
C ILE A 369 -8.06 -8.25 -15.86
N ASP A 370 -7.86 -8.38 -17.16
CA ASP A 370 -8.42 -9.50 -17.94
C ASP A 370 -7.59 -10.78 -17.74
N PHE A 371 -8.16 -11.90 -18.19
CA PHE A 371 -7.59 -13.21 -17.95
C PHE A 371 -6.19 -13.38 -18.55
N ASP A 372 -5.94 -12.87 -19.75
CA ASP A 372 -4.62 -12.98 -20.38
C ASP A 372 -3.56 -12.12 -19.66
N SER A 373 -3.90 -10.89 -19.26
CA SER A 373 -3.00 -10.06 -18.45
C SER A 373 -2.71 -10.69 -17.09
N PHE A 374 -3.72 -11.30 -16.46
CA PHE A 374 -3.57 -12.03 -15.20
C PHE A 374 -2.56 -13.18 -15.31
N ILE A 375 -2.73 -14.05 -16.31
CA ILE A 375 -1.81 -15.18 -16.53
C ILE A 375 -0.41 -14.67 -16.90
N CYS A 376 -0.30 -13.65 -17.77
CA CYS A 376 0.99 -13.04 -18.07
C CYS A 376 1.71 -12.49 -16.83
N CYS A 377 0.97 -11.85 -15.93
CA CYS A 377 1.53 -11.35 -14.68
C CYS A 377 2.07 -12.50 -13.82
N PHE A 378 1.32 -13.59 -13.68
CA PHE A 378 1.68 -14.70 -12.81
C PHE A 378 2.84 -15.53 -13.37
N VAL A 379 2.87 -15.79 -14.68
CA VAL A 379 4.03 -16.44 -15.34
C VAL A 379 5.28 -15.59 -15.15
N ARG A 380 5.18 -14.27 -15.31
CA ARG A 380 6.31 -13.34 -15.09
C ARG A 380 6.76 -13.32 -13.66
N LEU A 381 5.83 -13.25 -12.70
CA LEU A 381 6.16 -13.25 -11.28
C LEU A 381 6.87 -14.54 -10.87
N GLU A 382 6.33 -15.70 -11.28
CA GLU A 382 6.96 -17.01 -11.01
C GLU A 382 8.35 -17.12 -11.65
N GLY A 383 8.49 -16.76 -12.92
CA GLY A 383 9.77 -16.82 -13.62
C GLY A 383 10.83 -15.92 -12.98
N MET A 384 10.44 -14.71 -12.54
CA MET A 384 11.34 -13.79 -11.82
C MET A 384 11.78 -14.34 -10.46
N PHE A 385 10.87 -14.92 -9.66
CA PHE A 385 11.24 -15.59 -8.41
C PHE A 385 12.17 -16.79 -8.64
N ARG A 386 11.88 -17.61 -9.65
CA ARG A 386 12.73 -18.75 -10.03
C ARG A 386 14.13 -18.30 -10.44
N ALA A 387 14.22 -17.27 -11.28
CA ALA A 387 15.50 -16.71 -11.70
C ALA A 387 16.27 -16.14 -10.50
N PHE A 388 15.62 -15.36 -9.65
CA PHE A 388 16.25 -14.81 -8.44
C PHE A 388 16.81 -15.92 -7.54
N HIS A 389 16.02 -16.94 -7.23
CA HIS A 389 16.47 -18.07 -6.41
C HIS A 389 17.57 -18.92 -7.08
N ALA A 390 17.67 -18.93 -8.41
CA ALA A 390 18.77 -19.61 -9.10
C ALA A 390 20.10 -18.85 -8.96
N PHE A 391 20.05 -17.51 -8.87
CA PHE A 391 21.22 -16.66 -8.67
C PHE A 391 21.58 -16.48 -7.18
N ASP A 392 20.60 -16.46 -6.28
CA ASP A 392 20.76 -16.33 -4.82
C ASP A 392 21.12 -17.69 -4.17
N LYS A 393 22.38 -18.10 -4.30
CA LYS A 393 22.86 -19.42 -3.84
C LYS A 393 23.13 -19.48 -2.34
N ASP A 394 23.44 -18.36 -1.72
CA ASP A 394 23.70 -18.21 -0.30
C ASP A 394 22.45 -17.85 0.51
N GLY A 395 21.36 -17.44 -0.15
CA GLY A 395 20.08 -17.18 0.48
C GLY A 395 20.10 -15.92 1.34
N ASP A 396 21.01 -14.99 1.06
CA ASP A 396 21.14 -13.73 1.77
C ASP A 396 20.15 -12.67 1.26
N GLY A 397 19.42 -12.99 0.17
CA GLY A 397 18.45 -12.11 -0.46
C GLY A 397 19.07 -11.04 -1.36
N ILE A 398 20.33 -11.20 -1.78
CA ILE A 398 21.05 -10.26 -2.65
C ILE A 398 21.75 -10.99 -3.79
N ILE A 399 21.32 -10.72 -5.03
CA ILE A 399 22.02 -11.20 -6.23
C ILE A 399 23.03 -10.16 -6.74
N LYS A 400 24.21 -10.61 -7.18
CA LYS A 400 25.21 -9.77 -7.86
C LYS A 400 25.29 -10.20 -9.32
N LEU A 401 24.88 -9.31 -10.22
CA LEU A 401 24.90 -9.53 -11.66
C LEU A 401 25.85 -8.54 -12.33
N ASN A 402 26.61 -9.01 -13.31
CA ASN A 402 27.31 -8.14 -14.24
C ASN A 402 26.36 -7.61 -15.34
N VAL A 403 26.84 -6.67 -16.16
CA VAL A 403 26.00 -6.05 -17.21
C VAL A 403 25.46 -7.07 -18.21
N LEU A 404 26.25 -8.08 -18.58
CA LEU A 404 25.81 -9.11 -19.52
C LEU A 404 24.70 -9.97 -18.91
N GLU A 405 24.89 -10.45 -17.67
CA GLU A 405 23.90 -11.27 -16.96
C GLU A 405 22.60 -10.49 -16.72
N TRP A 406 22.70 -9.20 -16.35
CA TRP A 406 21.54 -8.33 -16.22
C TRP A 406 20.76 -8.16 -17.52
N LEU A 407 21.47 -7.92 -18.63
CA LEU A 407 20.84 -7.79 -19.95
C LEU A 407 20.24 -9.11 -20.43
N GLN A 408 20.90 -10.25 -20.20
CA GLN A 408 20.34 -11.57 -20.51
C GLN A 408 19.05 -11.83 -19.74
N LEU A 409 19.04 -11.53 -18.43
CA LEU A 409 17.85 -11.72 -17.59
C LEU A 409 16.69 -10.80 -18.00
N THR A 410 16.96 -9.54 -18.35
CA THR A 410 15.91 -8.54 -18.59
C THR A 410 15.43 -8.46 -20.03
N MET A 411 16.26 -8.81 -21.02
CA MET A 411 15.89 -8.78 -22.44
C MET A 411 15.24 -10.07 -22.90
N TYR A 412 15.60 -11.21 -22.31
CA TYR A 412 15.00 -12.49 -22.67
C TYR A 412 13.61 -12.67 -22.04
N ALA A 413 13.39 -12.12 -20.84
CA ALA A 413 12.21 -12.39 -20.00
C ALA A 413 10.94 -11.53 -20.25
#